data_AF-A0A7X7PTC2-F1
#
_entry.id   AF-A0A7X7PTC2-F1
#
_cell.length_a   1.000
_cell.length_b   1.000
_cell.length_c   1.000
_cell.angle_alpha   90.00
_cell.angle_beta   90.00
_cell.angle_gamma   90.00
#
_symmetry.space_group_name_H-M   'P 1'
#
loop_
_entity.id
_entity.type
_entity.pdbx_description
1 polymer ?
#
loop_
_entity_poly.entity_id
_entity_poly.type
_entity_poly.pdbx_seq_one_letter_code
_entity_poly.pdbx_strand_id
1 'polypeptide(L)'
;MPSMRPIRSCSWAVKAALLGAVACASTSAASIAYAAESVATRTVRVDIAPKNLEAALIELSSQADVQLVMSADEVRGLSTTGLSGEYSLEEALQRLLSGSGLTYKIAPGGTVSVVKVETPQPSATPARSSSPERSEARNAPREIGLEEIIVTAQKRTESAQDVPITMQALSAEELRDRGVASAAAVIAALPNLTSNATSDINVGFTIRGVGTNNYHGNVSRAVGIYQDEVSMSTPFSGVLGVYDVERVEVLRGPQNTLFGRNTTGGAINYISRQPRPGEGFDGYLEATYGRYAQRDM
;
A
#
# COMPACT_ATOMS: atom_id res chain seq x y z
N MET A 1 36.45 -46.63 -55.81
CA MET A 1 36.09 -46.10 -54.48
C MET A 1 35.71 -44.63 -54.64
N PRO A 2 34.40 -44.27 -54.67
CA PRO A 2 33.96 -42.89 -54.84
C PRO A 2 33.74 -42.19 -53.49
N SER A 3 34.23 -40.95 -53.40
CA SER A 3 34.18 -40.08 -52.23
C SER A 3 32.79 -39.48 -51.99
N MET A 4 32.29 -39.60 -50.77
CA MET A 4 31.06 -38.96 -50.27
C MET A 4 31.15 -37.43 -50.29
N ARG A 5 30.11 -36.78 -50.81
CA ARG A 5 29.80 -35.36 -50.59
C ARG A 5 28.72 -35.25 -49.50
N PRO A 6 28.89 -34.42 -48.47
CA PRO A 6 27.77 -34.03 -47.60
C PRO A 6 27.01 -32.80 -48.14
N ILE A 7 25.71 -32.89 -47.92
CA ILE A 7 24.59 -32.08 -48.40
C ILE A 7 24.52 -30.74 -47.66
N ARG A 8 24.27 -29.64 -48.37
CA ARG A 8 23.84 -28.36 -47.80
C ARG A 8 22.32 -28.33 -47.70
N SER A 9 21.75 -28.06 -46.52
CA SER A 9 20.32 -27.72 -46.40
C SER A 9 20.06 -26.56 -45.43
N CYS A 10 19.29 -25.61 -45.97
CA CYS A 10 18.34 -24.66 -45.42
C CYS A 10 18.46 -24.16 -43.96
N SER A 11 18.76 -22.86 -43.82
CA SER A 11 18.29 -22.02 -42.70
C SER A 11 17.85 -20.65 -43.22
N TRP A 12 16.66 -20.61 -43.84
CA TRP A 12 15.92 -19.38 -44.16
C TRP A 12 14.45 -19.63 -43.82
N ALA A 13 14.11 -19.84 -42.55
CA ALA A 13 12.70 -19.91 -42.15
C ALA A 13 12.39 -19.38 -40.75
N VAL A 14 13.29 -18.59 -40.13
CA VAL A 14 13.08 -18.10 -38.74
C VAL A 14 13.14 -16.56 -38.63
N LYS A 15 13.07 -15.81 -39.74
CA LYS A 15 13.21 -14.33 -39.73
C LYS A 15 11.98 -13.53 -40.16
N ALA A 16 10.79 -14.11 -40.22
CA ALA A 16 9.59 -13.38 -40.66
C ALA A 16 8.36 -13.66 -39.81
N ALA A 17 8.34 -13.18 -38.57
CA ALA A 17 7.12 -13.06 -37.77
C ALA A 17 7.38 -12.14 -36.56
N LEU A 18 7.44 -10.81 -36.76
CA LEU A 18 7.36 -9.81 -35.66
C LEU A 18 7.13 -8.37 -36.18
N LEU A 19 6.33 -8.22 -37.23
CA LEU A 19 5.85 -6.92 -37.73
C LEU A 19 4.39 -7.08 -38.15
N GLY A 20 3.47 -6.92 -37.20
CA GLY A 20 2.05 -7.04 -37.50
C GLY A 20 1.14 -7.14 -36.27
N ALA A 21 1.18 -6.15 -35.38
CA ALA A 21 0.14 -5.91 -34.38
C ALA A 21 0.23 -4.48 -33.80
N VAL A 22 0.13 -3.48 -34.67
CA VAL A 22 -0.09 -2.07 -34.27
C VAL A 22 -1.27 -1.56 -35.09
N ALA A 23 -2.50 -1.89 -34.66
CA ALA A 23 -3.74 -1.22 -35.03
C ALA A 23 -4.91 -1.88 -34.26
N CYS A 24 -5.84 -1.06 -33.77
CA CYS A 24 -7.11 -1.43 -33.12
C CYS A 24 -7.07 -1.80 -31.62
N ALA A 25 -6.97 -0.78 -30.76
CA ALA A 25 -7.74 -0.73 -29.50
C ALA A 25 -7.75 0.71 -28.95
N SER A 26 -8.34 1.65 -29.69
CA SER A 26 -8.55 3.03 -29.25
C SER A 26 -10.02 3.41 -29.32
N THR A 27 -10.89 2.66 -28.64
CA THR A 27 -12.31 3.03 -28.41
C THR A 27 -12.89 2.24 -27.24
N SER A 28 -12.55 2.64 -26.01
CA SER A 28 -13.33 2.29 -24.80
C SER A 28 -12.95 3.16 -23.60
N ALA A 29 -12.60 4.43 -23.83
CA ALA A 29 -12.32 5.41 -22.78
C ALA A 29 -13.57 6.20 -22.34
N ALA A 30 -14.77 5.59 -22.35
CA ALA A 30 -16.02 6.33 -22.12
C ALA A 30 -17.06 5.60 -21.25
N SER A 31 -16.65 4.69 -20.35
CA SER A 31 -17.64 3.96 -19.52
C SER A 31 -17.30 3.81 -18.03
N ILE A 32 -16.19 4.37 -17.53
CA ILE A 32 -15.85 4.25 -16.09
C ILE A 32 -16.35 5.46 -15.27
N ALA A 33 -16.93 6.49 -15.90
CA ALA A 33 -17.40 7.68 -15.19
C ALA A 33 -18.85 7.62 -14.68
N TYR A 34 -19.58 6.51 -14.82
CA TYR A 34 -21.03 6.47 -14.52
C TYR A 34 -21.40 5.96 -13.10
N ALA A 35 -20.47 5.38 -12.33
CA ALA A 35 -20.83 4.71 -11.07
C ALA A 35 -20.69 5.55 -9.79
N ALA A 36 -19.83 6.57 -9.77
CA ALA A 36 -19.62 7.39 -8.57
C ALA A 36 -20.71 8.44 -8.34
N GLU A 37 -21.35 8.91 -9.41
CA GLU A 37 -22.36 9.97 -9.36
C GLU A 37 -23.71 9.49 -8.77
N SER A 38 -24.00 8.19 -8.73
CA SER A 38 -25.35 7.70 -8.44
C SER A 38 -25.71 7.62 -6.95
N VAL A 39 -24.74 7.67 -6.03
CA VAL A 39 -25.01 7.56 -4.59
C VAL A 39 -25.28 8.92 -3.95
N ALA A 40 -24.55 9.96 -4.38
CA ALA A 40 -24.68 11.31 -3.83
C ALA A 40 -26.02 11.99 -4.17
N THR A 41 -26.57 11.74 -5.37
CA THR A 41 -27.78 12.42 -5.86
C THR A 41 -29.09 11.66 -5.57
N ARG A 42 -29.04 10.49 -4.92
CA ARG A 42 -30.23 9.71 -4.59
C ARG A 42 -30.96 10.34 -3.40
N THR A 43 -32.20 10.77 -3.62
CA THR A 43 -33.07 11.25 -2.53
C THR A 43 -33.55 10.07 -1.68
N VAL A 44 -33.38 10.19 -0.37
CA VAL A 44 -33.80 9.22 0.63
C VAL A 44 -34.79 9.90 1.58
N ARG A 45 -35.86 9.17 1.93
CA ARG A 45 -36.74 9.59 3.02
C ARG A 45 -36.01 9.37 4.34
N VAL A 46 -35.64 10.46 4.98
CA VAL A 46 -34.97 10.44 6.28
C VAL A 46 -35.99 10.76 7.36
N ASP A 47 -36.02 9.95 8.41
CA ASP A 47 -36.78 10.24 9.63
C ASP A 47 -35.96 9.87 10.85
N ILE A 48 -35.28 10.86 11.42
CA ILE A 48 -34.33 10.72 12.53
C ILE A 48 -34.74 11.70 13.62
N ALA A 49 -35.17 11.17 14.76
CA ALA A 49 -35.48 11.97 15.95
C ALA A 49 -34.23 12.61 16.56
N PRO A 50 -34.35 13.74 17.30
CA PRO A 50 -33.24 14.33 18.03
C PRO A 50 -32.67 13.31 19.04
N LYS A 51 -31.40 12.94 18.85
CA LYS A 51 -30.73 11.91 19.66
C LYS A 51 -29.21 12.13 19.63
N ASN A 52 -28.49 11.22 20.30
CA ASN A 52 -27.04 11.18 20.21
C ASN A 52 -26.58 11.06 18.74
N LEU A 53 -25.56 11.83 18.35
CA LEU A 53 -25.11 11.92 16.96
C LEU A 53 -24.68 10.56 16.39
N GLU A 54 -24.04 9.71 17.20
CA GLU A 54 -23.66 8.35 16.81
C GLU A 54 -24.88 7.53 16.39
N ALA A 55 -25.92 7.52 17.23
CA ALA A 55 -27.15 6.79 16.95
C ALA A 55 -27.90 7.35 15.72
N ALA A 56 -27.86 8.67 15.52
CA ALA A 56 -28.46 9.31 14.36
C ALA A 56 -27.74 8.96 13.05
N LEU A 57 -26.40 8.89 13.05
CA LEU A 57 -25.61 8.53 11.87
C LEU A 57 -25.74 7.05 11.50
N ILE A 58 -25.86 6.16 12.50
CA ILE A 58 -26.16 4.73 12.28
C ILE A 58 -27.57 4.54 11.71
N GLU A 59 -28.55 5.33 12.16
CA GLU A 59 -29.90 5.28 11.62
C GLU A 59 -29.97 5.82 10.19
N LEU A 60 -29.25 6.90 9.91
CA LEU A 60 -29.11 7.43 8.55
C LEU A 60 -28.51 6.40 7.60
N SER A 61 -27.41 5.74 8.00
CA SER A 61 -26.74 4.75 7.15
C SER A 61 -27.66 3.57 6.82
N SER A 62 -28.48 3.15 7.79
CA SER A 62 -29.52 2.14 7.60
C SER A 62 -30.64 2.60 6.65
N GLN A 63 -31.13 3.85 6.78
CA GLN A 63 -32.19 4.39 5.92
C GLN A 63 -31.71 4.66 4.48
N ALA A 64 -30.45 5.07 4.32
CA ALA A 64 -29.85 5.41 3.03
C ALA A 64 -29.15 4.23 2.33
N ASP A 65 -29.04 3.07 2.99
CA ASP A 65 -28.35 1.88 2.49
C ASP A 65 -26.89 2.16 2.08
N VAL A 66 -26.16 2.85 2.96
CA VAL A 66 -24.75 3.24 2.74
C VAL A 66 -23.86 2.79 3.88
N GLN A 67 -22.59 2.47 3.57
CA GLN A 67 -21.61 2.16 4.59
C GLN A 67 -21.01 3.44 5.15
N LEU A 68 -21.26 3.70 6.44
CA LEU A 68 -20.73 4.87 7.14
C LEU A 68 -19.62 4.44 8.11
N VAL A 69 -18.45 5.05 7.98
CA VAL A 69 -17.28 4.83 8.84
C VAL A 69 -17.07 6.09 9.68
N MET A 70 -16.94 5.92 10.99
CA MET A 70 -16.72 7.02 11.93
C MET A 70 -16.00 6.54 13.19
N SER A 71 -15.24 7.42 13.83
CA SER A 71 -14.55 7.14 15.07
C SER A 71 -15.45 7.41 16.27
N ALA A 72 -15.70 6.39 17.11
CA ALA A 72 -16.60 6.49 18.27
C ALA A 72 -16.19 7.63 19.24
N ASP A 73 -14.89 7.87 19.41
CA ASP A 73 -14.39 8.95 20.27
C ASP A 73 -14.70 10.35 19.74
N GLU A 74 -14.81 10.52 18.42
CA GLU A 74 -15.07 11.81 17.78
C GLU A 74 -16.54 12.22 17.88
N VAL A 75 -17.45 11.24 17.81
CA VAL A 75 -18.90 11.47 17.90
C VAL A 75 -19.42 11.43 19.34
N ARG A 76 -18.57 11.04 20.31
CA ARG A 76 -18.97 10.83 21.71
C ARG A 76 -19.44 12.12 22.36
N GLY A 77 -20.65 12.09 22.92
CA GLY A 77 -21.25 13.22 23.63
C GLY A 77 -21.83 14.31 22.72
N LEU A 78 -21.74 14.15 21.40
CA LEU A 78 -22.39 15.03 20.44
C LEU A 78 -23.86 14.61 20.23
N SER A 79 -24.73 15.58 19.99
CA SER A 79 -26.16 15.36 19.77
C SER A 79 -26.63 16.14 18.55
N THR A 80 -27.64 15.62 17.87
CA THR A 80 -28.25 16.27 16.71
C THR A 80 -29.67 16.75 17.03
N THR A 81 -30.12 17.79 16.35
CA THR A 81 -31.50 18.28 16.41
C THR A 81 -32.49 17.35 15.68
N GLY A 82 -32.03 16.26 15.09
CA GLY A 82 -32.83 15.37 14.27
C GLY A 82 -33.09 15.93 12.87
N LEU A 83 -33.55 15.09 11.96
CA LEU A 83 -33.82 15.42 10.58
C LEU A 83 -34.99 14.58 10.06
N SER A 84 -36.00 15.23 9.50
CA SER A 84 -37.15 14.54 8.89
C SER A 84 -37.52 15.20 7.57
N GLY A 85 -37.74 14.40 6.52
CA GLY A 85 -38.03 14.85 5.16
C GLY A 85 -37.30 14.04 4.08
N GLU A 86 -37.46 14.46 2.83
CA GLU A 86 -36.72 13.90 1.70
C GLU A 86 -35.45 14.73 1.50
N TYR A 87 -34.28 14.09 1.61
CA TYR A 87 -32.98 14.74 1.44
C TYR A 87 -32.08 13.86 0.58
N SER A 88 -31.13 14.47 -0.13
CA SER A 88 -29.97 13.73 -0.62
C SER A 88 -29.08 13.31 0.55
N LEU A 89 -28.24 12.28 0.35
CA LEU A 89 -27.31 11.80 1.38
C LEU A 89 -26.39 12.93 1.89
N GLU A 90 -25.89 13.75 0.97
CA GLU A 90 -25.01 14.89 1.28
C GLU A 90 -25.72 15.96 2.12
N GLU A 91 -26.95 16.33 1.75
CA GLU A 91 -27.76 17.29 2.51
C GLU A 91 -28.11 16.77 3.90
N ALA A 92 -28.42 15.47 4.00
CA ALA A 92 -28.73 14.83 5.28
C ALA A 92 -27.52 14.84 6.21
N LEU A 93 -26.35 14.42 5.71
CA LEU A 93 -25.10 14.45 6.46
C LEU A 93 -24.72 15.88 6.85
N GLN A 94 -24.81 16.83 5.94
CA GLN A 94 -24.46 18.23 6.20
C GLN A 94 -25.34 18.82 7.31
N ARG A 95 -26.65 18.50 7.33
CA ARG A 95 -27.57 18.97 8.38
C ARG A 95 -27.33 18.27 9.71
N LEU A 96 -27.13 16.95 9.72
CA LEU A 96 -26.89 16.20 10.94
C LEU A 96 -25.56 16.55 11.61
N LEU A 97 -24.52 16.83 10.81
CA LEU A 97 -23.19 17.21 11.29
C LEU A 97 -23.07 18.72 11.57
N SER A 98 -24.08 19.52 11.24
CA SER A 98 -24.04 20.97 11.49
C SER A 98 -23.83 21.27 12.98
N GLY A 99 -22.83 22.09 13.30
CA GLY A 99 -22.47 22.44 14.68
C GLY A 99 -21.68 21.38 15.45
N SER A 100 -21.40 20.21 14.87
CA SER A 100 -20.61 19.14 15.52
C SER A 100 -19.09 19.31 15.37
N GLY A 101 -18.63 20.15 14.42
CA GLY A 101 -17.21 20.29 14.10
C GLY A 101 -16.63 19.15 13.25
N LEU A 102 -17.49 18.24 12.79
CA LEU A 102 -17.15 17.11 11.93
C LEU A 102 -17.50 17.44 10.47
N THR A 103 -16.76 16.85 9.53
CA THR A 103 -17.02 16.86 8.09
C THR A 103 -17.16 15.43 7.58
N TYR A 104 -17.70 15.26 6.37
CA TYR A 104 -17.76 13.97 5.71
C TYR A 104 -16.87 13.96 4.45
N LYS A 105 -16.41 12.76 4.08
CA LYS A 105 -15.75 12.47 2.80
C LYS A 105 -16.37 11.21 2.22
N ILE A 106 -16.66 11.22 0.92
CA ILE A 106 -17.21 10.06 0.21
C ILE A 106 -16.06 9.43 -0.58
N ALA A 107 -15.75 8.16 -0.30
CA ALA A 107 -14.70 7.43 -0.97
C ALA A 107 -15.20 6.81 -2.31
N PRO A 108 -14.29 6.55 -3.27
CA PRO A 108 -14.62 5.77 -4.47
C PRO A 108 -15.12 4.38 -4.06
N GLY A 109 -16.44 4.14 -4.20
CA GLY A 109 -17.10 2.92 -3.69
C GLY A 109 -18.36 3.17 -2.85
N GLY A 110 -18.68 4.43 -2.54
CA GLY A 110 -19.91 4.80 -1.83
C GLY A 110 -19.82 4.73 -0.30
N THR A 111 -18.63 4.45 0.24
CA THR A 111 -18.37 4.52 1.68
C THR A 111 -18.26 5.98 2.12
N VAL A 112 -19.02 6.37 3.14
CA VAL A 112 -19.01 7.71 3.73
C VAL A 112 -18.17 7.69 5.01
N SER A 113 -17.08 8.46 5.06
CA SER A 113 -16.25 8.63 6.26
C SER A 113 -16.54 9.97 6.94
N VAL A 114 -16.89 9.94 8.22
CA VAL A 114 -17.04 11.14 9.06
C VAL A 114 -15.75 11.38 9.82
N VAL A 115 -15.15 12.56 9.66
CA VAL A 115 -13.86 12.94 10.24
C VAL A 115 -13.93 14.32 10.86
N LYS A 116 -13.16 14.58 11.91
CA LYS A 116 -13.04 15.92 12.47
C LYS A 116 -12.37 16.88 11.49
N VAL A 117 -12.88 18.11 11.39
CA VAL A 117 -12.19 19.17 10.64
C VAL A 117 -10.95 19.56 11.43
N GLU A 118 -9.79 19.02 11.04
CA GLU A 118 -8.51 19.54 11.51
C GLU A 118 -8.38 20.98 11.03
N THR A 119 -8.47 21.91 11.99
CA THR A 119 -8.10 23.30 11.74
C THR A 119 -6.62 23.29 11.38
N PRO A 120 -6.17 23.87 10.25
CA PRO A 120 -4.76 23.92 9.91
C PRO A 120 -4.02 24.63 11.05
N GLN A 121 -3.35 23.85 11.89
CA GLN A 121 -2.50 24.38 12.93
C GLN A 121 -1.31 25.01 12.19
N PRO A 122 -1.02 26.31 12.37
CA PRO A 122 0.12 26.93 11.73
C PRO A 122 1.38 26.31 12.33
N SER A 123 1.96 25.34 11.63
CA SER A 123 3.29 24.83 11.90
C SER A 123 4.25 26.02 11.87
N ALA A 124 4.80 26.36 13.04
CA ALA A 124 5.79 27.41 13.20
C ALA A 124 7.00 27.09 12.30
N THR A 125 7.04 27.76 11.14
CA THR A 125 8.20 27.81 10.27
C THR A 125 9.16 28.84 10.84
N PRO A 126 10.45 28.52 11.09
CA PRO A 126 11.43 29.55 11.36
C PRO A 126 11.60 30.42 10.11
N ALA A 127 11.33 31.71 10.28
CA ALA A 127 11.51 32.73 9.27
C ALA A 127 12.93 32.71 8.66
N ARG A 128 13.01 32.55 7.35
CA ARG A 128 14.07 33.15 6.53
C ARG A 128 13.46 33.81 5.30
N SER A 129 14.05 34.96 4.98
CA SER A 129 13.58 36.08 4.17
C SER A 129 13.38 35.82 2.68
N SER A 130 12.37 36.52 2.12
CA SER A 130 12.24 37.17 0.79
C SER A 130 13.45 37.09 -0.16
N SER A 131 13.35 36.86 -1.48
CA SER A 131 12.35 37.21 -2.54
C SER A 131 12.87 36.68 -3.92
N PRO A 132 12.25 36.92 -5.10
CA PRO A 132 10.86 36.76 -5.53
C PRO A 132 10.68 35.91 -6.84
N GLU A 133 9.43 35.48 -7.07
CA GLU A 133 8.71 35.19 -8.34
C GLU A 133 9.42 34.65 -9.61
N ARG A 134 9.01 33.44 -10.05
CA ARG A 134 8.02 33.21 -11.14
C ARG A 134 8.28 31.88 -11.87
N SER A 135 7.35 30.94 -11.75
CA SER A 135 6.83 30.14 -12.87
C SER A 135 5.61 29.33 -12.40
N GLU A 136 4.43 29.81 -12.76
CA GLU A 136 3.17 29.06 -12.65
C GLU A 136 3.21 27.86 -13.60
N ALA A 137 3.50 26.69 -13.06
CA ALA A 137 3.21 25.42 -13.70
C ALA A 137 2.05 24.75 -12.96
N ARG A 138 0.84 25.02 -13.48
CA ARG A 138 -0.32 24.11 -13.52
C ARG A 138 -0.46 23.17 -12.33
N ASN A 139 -1.04 23.69 -11.26
CA ASN A 139 -1.50 22.94 -10.10
C ASN A 139 -2.71 22.08 -10.52
N ALA A 140 -2.46 20.87 -11.03
CA ALA A 140 -3.45 19.80 -10.91
C ALA A 140 -3.55 19.46 -9.42
N PRO A 141 -4.74 19.28 -8.83
CA PRO A 141 -4.85 18.82 -7.47
C PRO A 141 -4.24 17.42 -7.42
N ARG A 142 -2.97 17.32 -7.00
CA ARG A 142 -2.51 16.10 -6.36
C ARG A 142 -3.30 16.05 -5.07
N GLU A 143 -4.19 15.06 -4.96
CA GLU A 143 -4.67 14.66 -3.65
C GLU A 143 -3.44 14.42 -2.79
N ILE A 144 -3.16 15.36 -1.89
CA ILE A 144 -2.30 15.11 -0.74
C ILE A 144 -3.19 14.34 0.23
N GLY A 145 -3.57 13.13 -0.16
CA GLY A 145 -4.05 12.13 0.77
C GLY A 145 -2.83 11.58 1.48
N LEU A 146 -2.84 11.53 2.82
CA LEU A 146 -1.94 10.60 3.48
C LEU A 146 -2.29 9.21 2.96
N GLU A 147 -1.37 8.59 2.22
CA GLU A 147 -1.48 7.17 1.90
C GLU A 147 -1.42 6.41 3.22
N GLU A 148 -2.54 5.80 3.59
CA GLU A 148 -2.62 4.96 4.77
C GLU A 148 -1.91 3.65 4.48
N ILE A 149 -0.78 3.43 5.15
CA ILE A 149 -0.03 2.18 5.02
C ILE A 149 -0.64 1.17 5.99
N ILE A 150 -1.40 0.23 5.44
CA ILE A 150 -1.97 -0.88 6.19
C ILE A 150 -0.90 -1.95 6.43
N VAL A 151 -0.78 -2.42 7.67
CA VAL A 151 0.23 -3.40 8.08
C VAL A 151 -0.38 -4.53 8.92
N THR A 152 0.35 -5.64 9.02
CA THR A 152 -0.05 -6.84 9.79
C THR A 152 0.95 -7.13 10.91
N ALA A 153 1.58 -6.08 11.45
CA ALA A 153 2.71 -6.23 12.36
C ALA A 153 2.33 -6.86 13.71
N GLN A 154 1.08 -6.72 14.17
CA GLN A 154 0.57 -7.42 15.37
C GLN A 154 -0.37 -8.59 15.07
N LYS A 155 -0.21 -9.26 13.90
CA LYS A 155 -1.12 -10.33 13.45
C LYS A 155 -2.57 -9.85 13.23
N ARG A 156 -2.75 -8.55 13.06
CA ARG A 156 -4.01 -7.86 12.78
C ARG A 156 -3.74 -6.74 11.80
N THR A 157 -4.71 -6.47 10.93
CA THR A 157 -4.66 -5.38 9.96
C THR A 157 -4.93 -4.05 10.66
N GLU A 158 -3.95 -3.16 10.65
CA GLU A 158 -4.03 -1.82 11.29
C GLU A 158 -3.14 -0.82 10.53
N SER A 159 -3.39 0.48 10.72
CA SER A 159 -2.53 1.53 10.16
C SER A 159 -1.14 1.47 10.79
N ALA A 160 -0.09 1.66 9.98
CA ALA A 160 1.29 1.75 10.44
C ALA A 160 1.51 2.82 11.51
N GLN A 161 0.66 3.86 11.55
CA GLN A 161 0.73 4.95 12.53
C GLN A 161 0.15 4.56 13.89
N ASP A 162 -0.78 3.60 13.93
CA ASP A 162 -1.48 3.17 15.16
C ASP A 162 -0.76 2.02 15.87
N VAL A 163 0.20 1.38 15.20
CA VAL A 163 0.91 0.23 15.78
C VAL A 163 1.88 0.71 16.86
N PRO A 164 1.73 0.27 18.13
CA PRO A 164 2.60 0.68 19.24
C PRO A 164 3.95 -0.05 19.25
N ILE A 165 4.52 -0.32 18.07
CA ILE A 165 5.86 -0.88 17.92
C ILE A 165 6.67 -0.05 16.94
N THR A 166 7.99 -0.01 17.16
CA THR A 166 8.87 0.72 16.27
C THR A 166 9.07 -0.06 14.96
N MET A 167 8.28 0.26 13.93
CA MET A 167 8.36 -0.42 12.63
C MET A 167 8.65 0.54 11.48
N GLN A 168 8.93 -0.03 10.30
CA GLN A 168 8.93 0.63 9.01
C GLN A 168 8.23 -0.28 8.01
N ALA A 169 7.46 0.28 7.10
CA ALA A 169 6.83 -0.45 6.02
C ALA A 169 7.25 0.20 4.70
N LEU A 170 7.62 -0.62 3.72
CA LEU A 170 7.97 -0.19 2.36
C LEU A 170 6.94 -0.77 1.42
N SER A 171 6.24 0.06 0.65
CA SER A 171 5.27 -0.37 -0.36
C SER A 171 5.97 -0.93 -1.61
N ALA A 172 5.23 -1.66 -2.43
CA ALA A 172 5.70 -2.17 -3.71
C ALA A 172 6.22 -1.04 -4.62
N GLU A 173 5.56 0.11 -4.65
CA GLU A 173 5.96 1.30 -5.40
C GLU A 173 7.31 1.83 -4.89
N GLU A 174 7.45 1.95 -3.58
CA GLU A 174 8.65 2.51 -2.96
C GLU A 174 9.87 1.58 -3.09
N LEU A 175 9.63 0.27 -3.11
CA LEU A 175 10.66 -0.73 -3.43
C LEU A 175 11.12 -0.61 -4.89
N ARG A 176 10.19 -0.44 -5.83
CA ARG A 176 10.48 -0.25 -7.26
C ARG A 176 11.23 1.05 -7.53
N ASP A 177 10.78 2.16 -6.96
CA ASP A 177 11.42 3.48 -7.12
C ASP A 177 12.85 3.52 -6.58
N ARG A 178 13.13 2.73 -5.54
CA ARG A 178 14.47 2.58 -4.95
C ARG A 178 15.34 1.55 -5.69
N GLY A 179 14.82 0.87 -6.72
CA GLY A 179 15.54 -0.19 -7.44
C GLY A 179 15.91 -1.36 -6.54
N VAL A 180 15.10 -1.61 -5.50
CA VAL A 180 15.32 -2.69 -4.55
C VAL A 180 14.88 -3.98 -5.21
N ALA A 181 15.84 -4.78 -5.67
CA ALA A 181 15.60 -6.05 -6.37
C ALA A 181 15.89 -7.30 -5.51
N SER A 182 16.38 -7.13 -4.28
CA SER A 182 16.73 -8.24 -3.38
C SER A 182 16.41 -7.93 -1.92
N ALA A 183 16.21 -8.98 -1.13
CA ALA A 183 16.07 -8.87 0.32
C ALA A 183 17.21 -8.09 1.00
N ALA A 184 18.45 -8.21 0.49
CA ALA A 184 19.58 -7.43 0.97
C ALA A 184 19.43 -5.92 0.68
N ALA A 185 18.93 -5.57 -0.50
CA ALA A 185 18.72 -4.18 -0.90
C ALA A 185 17.59 -3.50 -0.10
N VAL A 186 16.54 -4.23 0.29
CA VAL A 186 15.47 -3.72 1.17
C VAL A 186 16.05 -3.21 2.48
N ILE A 187 17.00 -3.97 3.03
CA ILE A 187 17.59 -3.74 4.35
C ILE A 187 18.59 -2.59 4.28
N ALA A 188 19.39 -2.53 3.20
CA ALA A 188 20.32 -1.42 2.96
C ALA A 188 19.61 -0.07 2.76
N ALA A 189 18.35 -0.10 2.31
CA ALA A 189 17.53 1.10 2.11
C ALA A 189 16.95 1.67 3.42
N LEU A 190 17.06 0.95 4.54
CA LEU A 190 16.44 1.34 5.82
C LEU A 190 17.47 1.84 6.84
N PRO A 191 17.18 2.95 7.54
CA PRO A 191 18.09 3.47 8.56
C PRO A 191 18.19 2.52 9.75
N ASN A 192 19.41 2.37 10.28
CA ASN A 192 19.75 1.50 11.43
C ASN A 192 19.59 -0.01 11.16
N LEU A 193 19.54 -0.40 9.90
CA LEU A 193 19.65 -1.77 9.43
C LEU A 193 20.98 -1.94 8.72
N THR A 194 21.71 -3.00 9.05
CA THR A 194 22.92 -3.37 8.32
C THR A 194 22.86 -4.83 7.93
N SER A 195 23.25 -5.11 6.69
CA SER A 195 23.43 -6.47 6.19
C SER A 195 24.91 -6.82 6.22
N ASN A 196 25.24 -7.98 6.77
CA ASN A 196 26.53 -8.61 6.54
C ASN A 196 26.26 -9.81 5.64
N ALA A 197 26.54 -9.72 4.33
CA ALA A 197 26.32 -10.83 3.41
C ALA A 197 27.65 -11.53 3.14
N THR A 198 27.69 -12.86 3.23
CA THR A 198 28.80 -13.65 2.68
C THR A 198 28.56 -14.03 1.22
N SER A 199 27.29 -14.02 0.78
CA SER A 199 26.85 -14.18 -0.60
C SER A 199 25.43 -13.62 -0.77
N ASP A 200 24.99 -13.43 -2.01
CA ASP A 200 23.64 -12.89 -2.33
C ASP A 200 22.50 -13.78 -1.80
N ILE A 201 22.79 -15.06 -1.56
CA ILE A 201 21.84 -16.03 -1.02
C ILE A 201 21.87 -16.09 0.52
N ASN A 202 23.03 -15.84 1.14
CA ASN A 202 23.23 -15.94 2.60
C ASN A 202 23.52 -14.56 3.18
N VAL A 203 22.43 -13.83 3.45
CA VAL A 203 22.48 -12.46 3.94
C VAL A 203 22.27 -12.47 5.45
N GLY A 204 23.26 -12.02 6.22
CA GLY A 204 23.22 -11.71 7.66
C GLY A 204 22.47 -10.41 7.92
N PHE A 205 21.52 -10.38 8.87
CA PHE A 205 20.76 -9.16 9.20
C PHE A 205 21.09 -8.66 10.60
N THR A 206 21.23 -7.34 10.72
CA THR A 206 21.48 -6.63 11.97
C THR A 206 20.54 -5.45 12.07
N ILE A 207 19.78 -5.35 13.16
CA ILE A 207 18.86 -4.25 13.44
C ILE A 207 19.33 -3.59 14.73
N ARG A 208 19.59 -2.28 14.72
CA ARG A 208 20.09 -1.53 15.90
C ARG A 208 21.33 -2.18 16.55
N GLY A 209 22.24 -2.72 15.73
CA GLY A 209 23.45 -3.40 16.20
C GLY A 209 23.25 -4.83 16.71
N VAL A 210 22.01 -5.33 16.76
CA VAL A 210 21.68 -6.70 17.16
C VAL A 210 21.53 -7.55 15.91
N GLY A 211 22.48 -8.46 15.69
CA GLY A 211 22.55 -9.29 14.50
C GLY A 211 23.39 -10.54 14.72
N THR A 212 23.43 -11.41 13.72
CA THR A 212 24.24 -12.64 13.76
C THR A 212 25.29 -12.56 12.66
N ASN A 213 26.58 -12.64 13.04
CA ASN A 213 27.72 -12.63 12.12
C ASN A 213 28.17 -14.05 11.71
N ASN A 214 27.25 -15.02 11.77
CA ASN A 214 27.52 -16.42 11.49
C ASN A 214 26.56 -16.91 10.40
N TYR A 215 27.15 -17.46 9.34
CA TYR A 215 26.48 -17.76 8.06
C TYR A 215 26.11 -19.23 7.92
N HIS A 216 26.42 -20.07 8.90
CA HIS A 216 26.09 -21.49 8.88
C HIS A 216 24.60 -21.71 9.18
N GLY A 217 23.96 -22.63 8.45
CA GLY A 217 22.53 -22.92 8.60
C GLY A 217 22.11 -23.59 9.91
N ASN A 218 23.06 -23.95 10.77
CA ASN A 218 22.80 -24.53 12.09
C ASN A 218 22.81 -23.49 13.23
N VAL A 219 22.89 -22.20 12.92
CA VAL A 219 23.00 -21.13 13.91
C VAL A 219 21.70 -20.34 14.02
N SER A 220 21.29 -20.04 15.25
CA SER A 220 20.14 -19.16 15.50
C SER A 220 20.48 -17.72 15.13
N ARG A 221 19.58 -17.10 14.38
CA ARG A 221 19.73 -15.72 13.93
C ARG A 221 19.06 -14.77 14.92
N ALA A 222 19.59 -13.56 15.07
CA ALA A 222 19.01 -12.56 15.96
C ALA A 222 17.81 -11.84 15.34
N VAL A 223 17.72 -11.83 14.00
CA VAL A 223 16.62 -11.23 13.23
C VAL A 223 15.90 -12.33 12.46
N GLY A 224 14.59 -12.40 12.66
CA GLY A 224 13.72 -13.40 12.04
C GLY A 224 13.16 -12.89 10.72
N ILE A 225 12.92 -13.81 9.79
CA ILE A 225 12.38 -13.49 8.46
C ILE A 225 11.11 -14.28 8.27
N TYR A 226 10.11 -13.62 7.72
CA TYR A 226 8.77 -14.15 7.54
C TYR A 226 8.31 -13.82 6.13
N GLN A 227 7.63 -14.78 5.51
CA GLN A 227 6.92 -14.61 4.25
C GLN A 227 5.47 -14.88 4.56
N ASP A 228 4.60 -13.89 4.34
CA ASP A 228 3.17 -13.97 4.64
C ASP A 228 2.93 -14.52 6.05
N GLU A 229 3.66 -13.95 7.03
CA GLU A 229 3.59 -14.31 8.45
C GLU A 229 4.16 -15.69 8.83
N VAL A 230 4.64 -16.47 7.85
CA VAL A 230 5.25 -17.78 8.07
C VAL A 230 6.75 -17.65 8.25
N SER A 231 7.28 -18.21 9.34
CA SER A 231 8.70 -18.14 9.67
C SER A 231 9.56 -18.89 8.66
N MET A 232 10.50 -18.17 8.07
CA MET A 232 11.55 -18.70 7.21
C MET A 232 12.78 -19.03 8.07
N SER A 233 12.96 -20.31 8.36
CA SER A 233 14.09 -20.81 9.16
C SER A 233 15.38 -20.98 8.37
N THR A 234 15.30 -20.90 7.04
CA THR A 234 16.45 -21.09 6.15
C THR A 234 17.37 -19.87 6.14
N PRO A 235 18.71 -20.06 6.19
CA PRO A 235 19.67 -18.98 6.01
C PRO A 235 19.71 -18.46 4.57
N PHE A 236 19.06 -19.16 3.61
CA PHE A 236 18.98 -18.79 2.20
C PHE A 236 17.85 -17.80 1.90
N SER A 237 17.40 -17.06 2.90
CA SER A 237 16.35 -16.05 2.79
C SER A 237 16.73 -14.85 1.95
N GLY A 238 18.00 -14.68 1.56
CA GLY A 238 18.41 -13.71 0.55
C GLY A 238 17.79 -13.98 -0.84
N VAL A 239 17.38 -15.23 -1.08
CA VAL A 239 16.68 -15.67 -2.30
C VAL A 239 15.19 -15.31 -2.29
N LEU A 240 14.64 -14.87 -1.14
CA LEU A 240 13.28 -14.34 -1.10
C LEU A 240 13.29 -13.02 -1.88
N GLY A 241 12.96 -13.13 -3.16
CA GLY A 241 12.85 -12.00 -4.05
C GLY A 241 11.77 -11.05 -3.57
N VAL A 242 11.95 -9.78 -3.86
CA VAL A 242 10.91 -8.75 -3.70
C VAL A 242 9.91 -8.73 -4.86
N TYR A 243 9.90 -9.81 -5.66
CA TYR A 243 8.98 -9.97 -6.77
C TYR A 243 7.58 -10.29 -6.25
N ASP A 244 6.57 -9.59 -6.78
CA ASP A 244 5.16 -9.73 -6.40
C ASP A 244 4.89 -9.56 -4.89
N VAL A 245 5.71 -8.73 -4.25
CA VAL A 245 5.51 -8.30 -2.86
C VAL A 245 4.65 -7.04 -2.86
N GLU A 246 3.61 -7.02 -2.03
CA GLU A 246 2.77 -5.85 -1.80
C GLU A 246 3.50 -4.83 -0.91
N ARG A 247 4.14 -5.32 0.15
CA ARG A 247 4.96 -4.51 1.05
C ARG A 247 5.93 -5.35 1.87
N VAL A 248 6.97 -4.70 2.38
CA VAL A 248 7.87 -5.27 3.39
C VAL A 248 7.73 -4.53 4.70
N GLU A 249 7.43 -5.27 5.76
CA GLU A 249 7.30 -4.76 7.12
C GLU A 249 8.54 -5.12 7.93
N VAL A 250 9.21 -4.12 8.50
CA VAL A 250 10.39 -4.30 9.32
C VAL A 250 10.10 -3.84 10.74
N LEU A 251 10.02 -4.81 11.65
CA LEU A 251 9.79 -4.60 13.05
C LEU A 251 11.13 -4.56 13.78
N ARG A 252 11.36 -3.48 14.55
CA ARG A 252 12.62 -3.25 15.25
C ARG A 252 12.50 -3.61 16.72
N GLY A 253 13.54 -4.24 17.27
CA GLY A 253 13.59 -4.67 18.66
C GLY A 253 13.00 -6.07 18.89
N PRO A 254 12.99 -6.57 20.14
CA PRO A 254 12.57 -7.93 20.42
C PRO A 254 11.10 -8.20 20.02
N GLN A 255 10.85 -9.19 19.16
CA GLN A 255 9.52 -9.57 18.68
C GLN A 255 9.12 -11.02 19.02
N ASN A 256 9.68 -11.59 20.10
CA ASN A 256 9.49 -13.00 20.44
C ASN A 256 8.04 -13.42 20.70
N THR A 257 7.19 -12.50 21.15
CA THR A 257 5.80 -12.81 21.54
C THR A 257 4.93 -13.17 20.33
N LEU A 258 5.07 -12.44 19.21
CA LEU A 258 4.21 -12.60 18.03
C LEU A 258 4.89 -13.36 16.89
N PHE A 259 6.20 -13.27 16.79
CA PHE A 259 6.96 -13.87 15.71
C PHE A 259 7.75 -15.11 16.17
N GLY A 260 7.88 -15.33 17.48
CA GLY A 260 8.51 -16.53 18.03
C GLY A 260 10.03 -16.49 18.02
N ARG A 261 10.67 -17.64 17.79
CA ARG A 261 12.13 -17.79 17.90
C ARG A 261 12.87 -16.89 16.92
N ASN A 262 14.11 -16.51 17.27
CA ASN A 262 15.05 -15.78 16.40
C ASN A 262 14.70 -14.31 16.10
N THR A 263 13.98 -13.63 17.00
CA THR A 263 13.54 -12.23 16.79
C THR A 263 14.02 -11.24 17.85
N THR A 264 15.17 -11.52 18.47
CA THR A 264 15.78 -10.67 19.51
C THR A 264 16.12 -9.26 19.01
N GLY A 265 16.57 -9.13 17.76
CA GLY A 265 16.85 -7.83 17.12
C GLY A 265 15.65 -7.25 16.36
N GLY A 266 14.68 -8.09 16.00
CA GLY A 266 13.55 -7.71 15.15
C GLY A 266 13.02 -8.85 14.30
N ALA A 267 12.04 -8.50 13.48
CA ALA A 267 11.46 -9.37 12.48
C ALA A 267 11.29 -8.59 11.16
N ILE A 268 11.50 -9.27 10.04
CA ILE A 268 11.21 -8.76 8.70
C ILE A 268 10.13 -9.66 8.12
N ASN A 269 9.04 -9.06 7.66
CA ASN A 269 7.90 -9.77 7.09
C ASN A 269 7.65 -9.27 5.67
N TYR A 270 7.76 -10.18 4.71
CA TYR A 270 7.44 -9.94 3.31
C TYR A 270 5.98 -10.33 3.10
N ILE A 271 5.16 -9.38 2.65
CA ILE A 271 3.75 -9.61 2.35
C ILE A 271 3.58 -9.72 0.84
N SER A 272 3.17 -10.89 0.37
CA SER A 272 2.88 -11.12 -1.05
C SER A 272 1.62 -10.37 -1.49
N ARG A 273 1.59 -10.01 -2.77
CA ARG A 273 0.42 -9.40 -3.38
C ARG A 273 -0.68 -10.43 -3.54
N GLN A 274 -1.82 -10.18 -2.89
CA GLN A 274 -2.95 -11.10 -2.96
C GLN A 274 -3.74 -10.90 -4.27
N PRO A 275 -4.30 -11.99 -4.84
CA PRO A 275 -5.22 -11.87 -5.95
C PRO A 275 -6.47 -11.09 -5.51
N ARG A 276 -7.03 -10.27 -6.42
CA ARG A 276 -8.26 -9.50 -6.19
C ARG A 276 -9.39 -10.03 -7.07
N PRO A 277 -10.16 -11.04 -6.62
CA PRO A 277 -11.21 -11.64 -7.42
C PRO A 277 -12.28 -10.60 -7.74
N GLY A 278 -12.66 -10.48 -9.02
CA GLY A 278 -13.73 -9.55 -9.45
C GLY A 278 -13.26 -8.16 -9.87
N GLU A 279 -11.98 -7.82 -9.70
CA GLU A 279 -11.41 -6.53 -10.15
C GLU A 279 -10.89 -6.55 -11.60
N GLY A 280 -11.05 -7.68 -12.31
CA GLY A 280 -10.61 -7.85 -13.69
C GLY A 280 -9.23 -8.50 -13.81
N PHE A 281 -8.56 -8.28 -14.95
CA PHE A 281 -7.21 -8.78 -15.19
C PHE A 281 -6.18 -7.75 -14.74
N ASP A 282 -5.35 -8.12 -13.76
CA ASP A 282 -4.20 -7.34 -13.31
C ASP A 282 -2.91 -8.14 -13.59
N GLY A 283 -1.90 -7.44 -14.12
CA GLY A 283 -0.64 -8.03 -14.51
C GLY A 283 0.34 -6.97 -14.99
N TYR A 284 1.62 -7.21 -14.78
CA TYR A 284 2.70 -6.33 -15.22
C TYR A 284 3.78 -7.15 -15.94
N LEU A 285 4.51 -6.48 -16.81
CA LEU A 285 5.71 -7.01 -17.45
C LEU A 285 6.86 -6.09 -17.08
N GLU A 286 7.88 -6.65 -16.43
CA GLU A 286 9.09 -5.93 -16.06
C GLU A 286 10.26 -6.45 -16.88
N ALA A 287 11.11 -5.55 -17.37
CA ALA A 287 12.33 -5.91 -18.08
C ALA A 287 13.42 -4.92 -17.70
N THR A 288 14.54 -5.44 -17.18
CA THR A 288 15.65 -4.62 -16.69
C THR A 288 16.90 -4.91 -17.51
N TYR A 289 17.55 -3.85 -18.00
CA TYR A 289 18.85 -3.93 -18.66
C TYR A 289 19.85 -3.01 -17.98
N GLY A 290 20.92 -3.60 -17.45
CA GLY A 290 21.85 -2.90 -16.56
C GLY A 290 23.32 -3.02 -16.96
N ARG A 291 24.17 -2.46 -16.10
CA ARG A 291 25.63 -2.60 -16.21
C ARG A 291 26.01 -4.09 -16.13
N TYR A 292 27.13 -4.46 -16.74
CA TYR A 292 27.62 -5.84 -16.79
C TYR A 292 26.68 -6.83 -17.51
N ALA A 293 25.87 -6.33 -18.44
CA ALA A 293 24.88 -7.12 -19.19
C ALA A 293 23.84 -7.81 -18.29
N GLN A 294 23.51 -7.20 -17.15
CA GLN A 294 22.34 -7.57 -16.35
C GLN A 294 21.10 -7.56 -17.24
N ARG A 295 20.34 -8.66 -17.21
CA ARG A 295 19.12 -8.88 -17.96
C ARG A 295 18.15 -9.61 -17.05
N ASP A 296 17.17 -8.89 -16.53
CA ASP A 296 16.06 -9.47 -15.76
C ASP A 296 14.79 -9.35 -16.62
N MET A 297 13.98 -10.42 -16.63
CA MET A 297 12.73 -10.57 -17.38
C MET A 297 11.67 -11.25 -16.52
#